data_AF-A0A383EGB8-F1
#
_entry.id   AF-A0A383EGB8-F1
#
_cell.length_a   1.000
_cell.length_b   1.000
_cell.length_c   1.000
_cell.angle_alpha   90.00
_cell.angle_beta   90.00
_cell.angle_gamma   90.00
#
_symmetry.space_group_name_H-M   'P 1'
#
loop_
_entity.id
_entity.type
_entity.pdbx_description
1 polymer ?
#
loop_
_entity_poly.entity_id
_entity_poly.type
_entity_poly.pdbx_seq_one_letter_code
_entity_poly.pdbx_strand_id
1 'polypeptide(L)' 'MSDSLIIIPTYNEKENIEKIIRTIFSLEKSFHILIVDDGSPDGTANIVKDLQKEFSEQLHIEE' A
#
# COMPACT_ATOMS: atom_id res chain seq x y z
N MET A 1 4.47 -15.19 11.36
CA MET A 1 3.33 -14.90 10.47
C MET A 1 2.71 -13.60 10.95
N SER A 2 2.38 -12.68 10.03
CA SER A 2 1.70 -11.45 10.41
C SER A 2 0.26 -11.78 10.85
N ASP A 3 -0.17 -11.19 11.95
CA ASP A 3 -1.51 -11.33 12.54
C ASP A 3 -2.33 -10.03 12.41
N SER A 4 -1.83 -9.07 11.63
CA SER A 4 -2.34 -7.69 11.61
C SER A 4 -2.45 -7.17 10.17
N LEU A 5 -3.61 -6.60 9.85
CA LEU A 5 -3.90 -5.95 8.57
C LEU A 5 -4.07 -4.44 8.79
N ILE A 6 -3.34 -3.64 8.01
CA ILE A 6 -3.49 -2.18 7.95
C ILE A 6 -4.25 -1.83 6.68
N ILE A 7 -5.37 -1.11 6.81
CA ILE A 7 -6.18 -0.67 5.69
C ILE A 7 -5.96 0.83 5.50
N ILE A 8 -5.63 1.25 4.28
CA ILE A 8 -5.35 2.65 3.94
C ILE A 8 -6.25 3.05 2.77
N PRO A 9 -7.36 3.77 3.03
CA PRO A 9 -8.13 4.39 1.96
C PRO A 9 -7.32 5.54 1.35
N THR A 10 -7.27 5.63 0.02
CA THR A 10 -6.48 6.62 -0.71
C THR A 10 -7.27 7.30 -1.81
N TYR A 11 -7.01 8.60 -2.00
CA TYR A 11 -7.46 9.36 -3.16
C TYR A 11 -6.46 10.50 -3.45
N ASN A 12 -5.87 10.52 -4.65
CA ASN A 12 -4.85 11.51 -5.06
C ASN A 12 -3.60 11.56 -4.15
N GLU A 13 -3.04 10.41 -3.79
CA GLU A 13 -1.91 10.28 -2.86
C GLU A 13 -0.58 9.85 -3.53
N LYS A 14 -0.42 10.04 -4.85
CA LYS A 14 0.76 9.55 -5.59
C LYS A 14 2.11 9.96 -4.99
N GLU A 15 2.18 11.13 -4.34
CA GLU A 15 3.43 11.70 -3.80
C GLU A 15 3.79 11.13 -2.41
N ASN A 16 2.81 10.49 -1.75
CA ASN A 16 2.92 10.02 -0.36
C ASN A 16 2.79 8.50 -0.25
N ILE A 17 2.02 7.86 -1.12
CA ILE A 17 1.62 6.45 -0.98
C ILE A 17 2.83 5.51 -0.87
N GLU A 18 3.85 5.73 -1.69
CA GLU A 18 5.08 4.94 -1.63
C GLU A 18 5.81 5.11 -0.29
N LYS A 19 5.95 6.35 0.19
CA LYS A 19 6.63 6.62 1.46
C LYS A 19 5.92 5.94 2.61
N ILE A 20 4.58 6.02 2.65
CA ILE A 20 3.75 5.38 3.67
C ILE A 20 3.96 3.87 3.67
N ILE A 21 3.83 3.22 2.50
CA ILE A 21 4.00 1.77 2.36
C ILE A 21 5.39 1.33 2.82
N ARG A 22 6.45 2.00 2.35
CA ARG A 22 7.84 1.66 2.73
C ARG A 22 8.10 1.91 4.21
N THR A 23 7.55 2.97 4.80
CA THR A 23 7.65 3.22 6.25
C THR A 23 7.00 2.10 7.05
N ILE A 24 5.79 1.66 6.69
CA ILE A 24 5.11 0.56 7.39
C ILE A 24 5.92 -0.74 7.28
N PHE A 25 6.44 -1.07 6.11
CA PHE A 25 7.28 -2.26 5.94
C PHE A 25 8.65 -2.16 6.61
N SER A 26 9.11 -0.96 6.98
CA SER A 26 10.35 -0.76 7.73
C SER A 26 10.20 -1.00 9.24
N LEU A 27 8.97 -1.14 9.74
CA LEU A 27 8.72 -1.42 11.16
C LEU A 27 9.17 -2.84 11.54
N GLU A 28 9.60 -3.03 12.79
CA GLU A 28 10.05 -4.35 13.28
C GLU A 28 8.95 -5.42 13.24
N LYS A 29 7.68 -5.00 13.32
CA LYS A 29 6.53 -5.88 13.19
C LYS A 29 6.14 -6.05 11.72
N SER A 30 5.88 -7.29 11.32
CA SER A 30 5.37 -7.62 9.99
C SER A 30 3.86 -7.39 9.90
N PHE A 31 3.41 -6.70 8.85
CA PHE A 31 2.00 -6.35 8.59
C PHE A 31 1.58 -6.80 7.19
N HIS A 32 0.30 -7.10 7.02
CA HIS A 32 -0.35 -6.98 5.71
C HIS A 32 -0.85 -5.55 5.53
N ILE A 33 -0.78 -5.02 4.32
CA ILE A 33 -1.30 -3.70 3.95
C ILE A 33 -2.34 -3.90 2.85
N LEU A 34 -3.52 -3.32 3.02
CA LEU A 34 -4.55 -3.22 2.01
C LEU A 34 -4.78 -1.75 1.68
N ILE A 35 -4.43 -1.35 0.46
CA ILE A 35 -4.77 -0.04 -0.09
C ILE A 35 -6.18 -0.13 -0.69
N VAL A 36 -7.04 0.82 -0.36
CA VAL A 36 -8.37 0.95 -0.98
C VAL A 36 -8.37 2.27 -1.73
N ASP A 37 -8.23 2.22 -3.05
CA ASP A 37 -8.15 3.40 -3.89
C ASP A 37 -9.53 3.82 -4.38
N ASP A 38 -9.98 5.04 -4.03
CA ASP A 38 -11.31 5.57 -4.41
C ASP A 38 -11.28 6.19 -5.83
N GLY A 39 -10.70 5.47 -6.79
CA GLY A 39 -10.59 5.89 -8.19
C GLY A 39 -9.64 7.07 -8.43
N SER A 40 -8.41 7.02 -7.89
CA SER A 40 -7.43 8.09 -8.05
C SER A 40 -7.01 8.32 -9.51
N PRO A 41 -7.25 9.51 -10.10
CA PRO A 41 -6.83 9.81 -11.48
C PRO A 41 -5.34 10.12 -11.63
N ASP A 42 -4.62 10.31 -10.51
CA ASP A 42 -3.26 10.83 -10.48
C ASP A 42 -2.16 9.75 -10.64
N GLY A 43 -2.56 8.48 -10.68
CA GLY A 43 -1.66 7.33 -10.77
C GLY A 43 -1.30 6.68 -9.43
N THR A 44 -1.97 7.03 -8.33
CA THR A 44 -1.79 6.40 -7.01
C THR A 44 -1.81 4.87 -7.08
N ALA A 45 -2.84 4.28 -7.70
CA ALA A 45 -2.96 2.82 -7.85
C ALA A 45 -1.80 2.18 -8.63
N ASN A 46 -1.24 2.88 -9.63
CA ASN A 46 -0.11 2.36 -10.42
C ASN A 46 1.15 2.22 -9.56
N ILE A 47 1.41 3.18 -8.68
CA ILE A 47 2.55 3.14 -7.74
C ILE A 47 2.39 1.95 -6.79
N VAL A 48 1.18 1.72 -6.27
CA VAL A 48 0.91 0.57 -5.40
C VAL A 48 1.12 -0.75 -6.15
N LYS A 49 0.59 -0.88 -7.37
CA LYS A 49 0.77 -2.07 -8.23
C LYS A 49 2.24 -2.34 -8.56
N ASP A 50 3.05 -1.30 -8.73
CA ASP A 50 4.51 -1.47 -8.91
C ASP A 50 5.17 -1.97 -7.62
N LEU A 51 4.81 -1.41 -6.46
CA LEU A 51 5.32 -1.87 -5.15
C LEU A 51 4.88 -3.29 -4.80
N GLN A 52 3.74 -3.77 -5.32
CA GLN A 52 3.32 -5.17 -5.14
C GLN A 52 4.33 -6.16 -5.73
N LYS A 53 5.17 -5.75 -6.70
CA LYS A 53 6.25 -6.61 -7.21
C LYS A 53 7.36 -6.82 -6.18
N GLU A 54 7.57 -5.85 -5.29
CA GLU A 54 8.53 -5.92 -4.18
C GLU A 54 7.93 -6.62 -2.96
N PHE A 55 6.64 -6.36 -2.65
CA PHE A 55 5.95 -6.84 -1.45
C PHE A 55 4.79 -7.79 -1.77
N SER A 56 5.03 -8.76 -2.65
CA SER A 56 3.99 -9.57 -3.31
C SER A 56 3.08 -10.37 -2.38
N GLU A 57 3.56 -10.78 -1.21
CA GLU A 57 2.78 -11.57 -0.25
C GLU A 57 1.99 -10.71 0.75
N GLN A 58 2.33 -9.42 0.88
CA GLN A 58 1.89 -8.59 2.00
C GLN A 58 1.19 -7.29 1.60
N LEU A 59 1.37 -6.82 0.36
CA LEU A 59 0.74 -5.61 -0.16
C LEU A 59 -0.42 -5.96 -1.09
N HIS A 60 -1.60 -5.48 -0.76
CA HIS A 60 -2.85 -5.69 -1.49
C HIS A 60 -3.44 -4.34 -1.91
N ILE A 61 -4.22 -4.33 -3.00
CA ILE A 61 -4.95 -3.16 -3.47
C ILE A 61 -6.35 -3.57 -3.92
N GLU A 62 -7.35 -2.76 -3.58
CA GLU A 62 -8.72 -2.79 -4.11
C GLU A 62 -9.04 -1.40 -4.69
N GLU A 63 -9.71 -1.36 -5.84
CA GLU A 63 -10.08 -0.14 -6.61
C GLU A 63 -11.60 -0.02 -6.77
#